data_AF-A0A960F6H8-F1
#
_entry.id   AF-A0A960F6H8-F1
#
_cell.length_a   1.000
_cell.length_b   1.000
_cell.length_c   1.000
_cell.angle_alpha   90.00
_cell.angle_beta   90.00
_cell.angle_gamma   90.00
#
_symmetry.space_group_name_H-M   'P 1'
#
loop_
_entity.id
_entity.type
_entity.pdbx_description
1 polymer ?
#
loop_
_entity_poly.entity_id
_entity_poly.type
_entity_poly.pdbx_seq_one_letter_code
_entity_poly.pdbx_strand_id
1 'polypeptide(L)'
;MDGDSWAVDVVEALAIPATVIIAVLVLRKPLTEFIAGIGGRISKLSVAGFSVELSEATELRPAWELDMNGNRVDVRQLSPADVFDSYADSLLRQLAEPGALDYVVVALGLGRSWLTTRLFLFANLLARMRGLQAVVFVHGTATGDRTFLGVAPASIVRWRLAQLYPELEVQWAQASSQTFGPLFDGPQQPLIVSNTGALEQWQAGNLARMFLDGLQRHNAVAPDGEQWVEVRSGADLQQPNDPVWERAAWIDVGDVLRLLSADLDRQHIVERDSDDIDRAEQVARVTACTGDFVAVLRGDGFDRLIDRRHVVEQVARLAVQRAAA
;
A
#
# COMPACT_ATOMS: atom_id res chain seq x y z
N MET A 1 56.62 -31.49 50.57
CA MET A 1 55.99 -32.55 49.75
C MET A 1 54.75 -31.92 49.17
N ASP A 2 54.88 -31.28 48.00
CA ASP A 2 53.80 -30.64 47.24
C ASP A 2 53.69 -31.38 45.90
N GLY A 3 53.29 -32.65 45.98
CA GLY A 3 53.23 -33.55 44.82
C GLY A 3 51.88 -33.60 44.12
N ASP A 4 50.83 -33.04 44.73
CA ASP A 4 49.44 -33.30 44.33
C ASP A 4 48.77 -32.15 43.55
N SER A 5 49.34 -30.94 43.50
CA SER A 5 48.67 -29.79 42.85
C SER A 5 48.73 -29.85 41.32
N TRP A 6 49.83 -30.32 40.74
CA TRP A 6 50.01 -30.33 39.27
C TRP A 6 49.07 -31.32 38.57
N ALA A 7 48.66 -32.39 39.26
CA ALA A 7 47.74 -33.38 38.71
C ALA A 7 46.32 -32.80 38.54
N VAL A 8 45.90 -31.92 39.45
CA VAL A 8 44.59 -31.25 39.37
C VAL A 8 44.55 -30.28 38.19
N ASP A 9 45.62 -29.50 38.00
CA ASP A 9 45.71 -28.51 36.92
C ASP A 9 45.69 -29.17 35.52
N VAL A 10 46.34 -30.34 35.38
CA VAL A 10 46.36 -31.08 34.11
C VAL A 10 45.00 -31.72 33.81
N VAL A 11 44.31 -32.24 34.82
CA VAL A 11 42.97 -32.83 34.66
C VAL A 11 41.96 -31.75 34.29
N GLU A 12 42.02 -30.58 34.92
CA GLU A 12 41.14 -29.46 34.62
C GLU A 12 41.39 -28.89 33.20
N ALA A 13 42.66 -28.77 32.80
CA ALA A 13 43.03 -28.32 31.46
C ALA A 13 42.58 -29.29 30.35
N LEU A 14 42.52 -30.59 30.63
CA LEU A 14 42.11 -31.61 29.65
C LEU A 14 40.60 -31.91 29.64
N ALA A 15 39.87 -31.56 30.72
CA ALA A 15 38.45 -31.85 30.84
C ALA A 15 37.60 -31.14 29.78
N ILE A 16 37.90 -29.87 29.48
CA ILE A 16 37.19 -29.07 28.48
C ILE A 16 37.36 -29.64 27.06
N PRO A 17 38.60 -29.82 26.52
CA PRO A 17 38.77 -30.35 25.17
C PRO A 17 38.24 -31.78 25.04
N ALA A 18 38.37 -32.62 26.08
CA ALA A 18 37.79 -33.96 26.07
C ALA A 18 36.25 -33.91 25.99
N THR A 19 35.61 -33.01 26.73
CA THR A 19 34.15 -32.83 26.70
C THR A 19 33.68 -32.35 25.33
N VAL A 20 34.39 -31.40 24.71
CA VAL A 20 34.09 -30.92 23.35
C VAL A 20 34.23 -32.05 22.32
N ILE A 21 35.30 -32.84 22.39
CA ILE A 21 35.51 -33.98 21.48
C ILE A 21 34.40 -35.02 21.65
N ILE A 22 34.02 -35.35 22.89
CA ILE A 22 32.94 -36.30 23.18
C ILE A 22 31.60 -35.75 22.66
N ALA A 23 31.30 -34.47 22.88
CA ALA A 23 30.08 -33.83 22.40
C ALA A 23 30.00 -33.88 20.86
N VAL A 24 31.09 -33.56 20.16
CA VAL A 24 31.16 -33.66 18.68
C VAL A 24 30.96 -35.09 18.21
N LEU A 25 31.56 -36.08 18.88
CA LEU A 25 31.45 -37.49 18.51
C LEU A 25 30.05 -38.07 18.77
N VAL A 26 29.37 -37.64 19.84
CA VAL A 26 27.99 -38.05 20.16
C VAL A 26 26.99 -37.37 19.21
N LEU A 27 27.20 -36.09 18.92
CA LEU A 27 26.29 -35.30 18.09
C LEU A 27 26.52 -35.45 16.59
N ARG A 28 27.59 -36.13 16.15
CA ARG A 28 27.88 -36.27 14.70
C ARG A 28 26.72 -36.87 13.90
N LYS A 29 26.03 -37.89 14.42
CA LYS A 29 24.89 -38.52 13.71
C LYS A 29 23.68 -37.58 13.58
N PRO A 30 23.16 -37.00 14.68
CA PRO A 30 22.05 -36.05 14.56
C PRO A 30 22.42 -34.78 13.78
N LEU A 31 23.69 -34.34 13.80
CA LEU A 31 24.14 -33.21 12.97
C LEU A 31 24.06 -33.56 11.47
N THR A 32 24.50 -34.76 11.07
CA THR A 32 24.44 -35.18 9.67
C THR A 32 23.00 -35.40 9.20
N GLU A 33 22.12 -35.93 10.05
CA GLU A 33 20.69 -36.10 9.75
C GLU A 33 19.96 -34.75 9.65
N PHE A 34 20.31 -33.79 10.51
CA PHE A 34 19.81 -32.42 10.46
C PHE A 34 20.27 -31.69 9.18
N ILE A 35 21.54 -31.84 8.80
CA ILE A 35 22.09 -31.26 7.56
C ILE A 35 21.49 -31.94 6.33
N ALA A 36 21.29 -33.26 6.35
CA ALA A 36 20.66 -34.00 5.27
C ALA A 36 19.17 -33.63 5.10
N GLY A 37 18.47 -33.30 6.18
CA GLY A 37 17.09 -32.79 6.15
C GLY A 37 16.96 -31.36 5.59
N ILE A 38 18.03 -30.55 5.70
CA ILE A 38 18.09 -29.17 5.21
C ILE A 38 18.42 -29.10 3.71
N GLY A 39 19.08 -30.13 3.15
CA GLY A 39 19.57 -30.16 1.77
C GLY A 39 18.49 -30.24 0.67
N GLY A 40 17.21 -30.33 1.02
CA GLY A 40 16.13 -30.48 0.05
C GLY A 40 15.57 -29.18 -0.53
N ARG A 41 15.35 -28.13 0.29
CA ARG A 41 14.59 -26.93 -0.09
C ARG A 41 14.76 -25.74 0.86
N ILE A 42 15.96 -25.19 1.03
CA ILE A 42 16.13 -24.00 1.88
C ILE A 42 17.02 -22.96 1.19
N SER A 43 16.40 -22.10 0.37
CA SER A 43 16.88 -20.77 0.00
C SER A 43 16.63 -19.77 1.15
N LYS A 44 17.12 -20.08 2.36
CA LYS A 44 17.26 -19.12 3.47
C LYS A 44 18.73 -18.79 3.65
N LEU A 45 19.12 -17.59 3.23
CA LEU A 45 20.41 -17.02 3.65
C LEU A 45 20.31 -16.62 5.12
N SER A 46 20.88 -17.47 5.98
CA SER A 46 21.20 -17.14 7.37
C SER A 46 22.65 -16.67 7.40
N VAL A 47 22.87 -15.36 7.53
CA VAL A 47 24.22 -14.86 7.79
C VAL A 47 24.34 -14.73 9.30
N ALA A 48 24.88 -15.78 9.93
CA ALA A 48 25.04 -15.92 11.38
C ALA A 48 23.72 -16.01 12.18
N GLY A 49 22.72 -16.75 11.68
CA GLY A 49 21.49 -17.04 12.42
C GLY A 49 20.40 -15.96 12.38
N PHE A 50 20.64 -14.85 11.68
CA PHE A 50 19.67 -13.76 11.50
C PHE A 50 19.19 -13.67 10.05
N SER A 51 17.89 -13.40 9.86
CA SER A 51 17.24 -13.27 8.55
C SER A 51 16.70 -11.85 8.39
N VAL A 52 17.10 -11.17 7.30
CA VAL A 52 16.47 -9.91 6.86
C VAL A 52 15.32 -10.29 5.95
N GLU A 53 14.12 -9.88 6.33
CA GLU A 53 12.93 -10.06 5.52
C GLU A 53 12.67 -8.77 4.72
N LEU A 54 12.62 -8.90 3.40
CA LEU A 54 12.07 -7.83 2.57
C LEU A 54 10.60 -7.69 2.98
N SER A 55 10.31 -6.64 3.75
CA SER A 55 8.95 -6.35 4.18
C SER A 55 8.20 -5.78 2.99
N GLU A 56 7.44 -6.65 2.32
CA GLU A 56 6.48 -6.24 1.31
C GLU A 56 5.46 -5.32 1.98
N ALA A 57 5.25 -4.16 1.38
CA ALA A 57 4.23 -3.23 1.82
C ALA A 57 2.85 -3.84 1.55
N THR A 58 1.88 -3.54 2.39
CA THR A 58 0.52 -4.08 2.27
C THR A 58 -0.22 -3.35 1.15
N GLU A 59 -0.46 -4.04 0.03
CA GLU A 59 -1.26 -3.54 -1.08
C GLU A 59 -2.75 -3.56 -0.74
N LEU A 60 -3.44 -2.44 -0.96
CA LEU A 60 -4.89 -2.50 -1.13
C LEU A 60 -5.23 -3.09 -2.49
N ARG A 61 -5.70 -4.34 -2.50
CA ARG A 61 -6.36 -4.95 -3.66
C ARG A 61 -7.86 -4.83 -3.47
N PRO A 62 -8.49 -3.76 -3.98
CA PRO A 62 -9.89 -3.54 -3.67
C PRO A 62 -10.70 -4.57 -4.47
N ALA A 63 -11.69 -5.21 -3.83
CA ALA A 63 -12.43 -6.31 -4.46
C ALA A 63 -13.29 -5.87 -5.66
N TRP A 64 -13.35 -4.57 -5.93
CA TRP A 64 -14.02 -3.98 -7.09
C TRP A 64 -13.38 -4.32 -8.44
N GLU A 65 -12.24 -5.01 -8.47
CA GLU A 65 -11.59 -5.42 -9.72
C GLU A 65 -12.23 -6.70 -10.28
N LEU A 66 -12.80 -7.58 -9.43
CA LEU A 66 -13.48 -8.83 -9.84
C LEU A 66 -14.46 -9.32 -8.75
N ASP A 67 -15.69 -9.68 -9.13
CA ASP A 67 -16.60 -10.54 -8.34
C ASP A 67 -16.78 -11.89 -9.07
N MET A 68 -17.03 -12.98 -8.31
CA MET A 68 -17.15 -14.36 -8.83
C MET A 68 -18.38 -14.61 -9.74
N ASN A 69 -19.24 -13.61 -9.93
CA ASN A 69 -20.46 -13.64 -10.75
C ASN A 69 -20.41 -12.68 -11.96
N GLY A 70 -19.31 -11.93 -12.16
CA GLY A 70 -19.06 -11.15 -13.37
C GLY A 70 -19.73 -9.77 -13.46
N ASN A 71 -20.39 -9.28 -12.41
CA ASN A 71 -20.95 -7.92 -12.40
C ASN A 71 -19.98 -6.91 -11.78
N ARG A 72 -19.59 -5.90 -12.57
CA ARG A 72 -18.60 -4.86 -12.19
C ARG A 72 -19.32 -3.67 -11.56
N VAL A 73 -19.01 -3.33 -10.31
CA VAL A 73 -19.30 -2.00 -9.76
C VAL A 73 -18.00 -1.22 -9.79
N ASP A 74 -17.85 -0.40 -10.83
CA ASP A 74 -16.69 0.49 -10.94
C ASP A 74 -16.93 1.74 -10.12
N VAL A 75 -16.13 1.92 -9.08
CA VAL A 75 -16.28 3.06 -8.16
C VAL A 75 -15.80 4.38 -8.74
N ARG A 76 -15.09 4.30 -9.86
CA ARG A 76 -14.83 5.44 -10.73
C ARG A 76 -16.13 6.02 -11.30
N GLN A 77 -17.24 5.27 -11.23
CA GLN A 77 -18.55 5.63 -11.79
C GLN A 77 -19.68 5.79 -10.74
N LEU A 78 -19.43 5.64 -9.42
CA LEU A 78 -20.51 5.74 -8.41
C LEU A 78 -21.16 7.13 -8.39
N SER A 79 -22.48 7.25 -8.46
CA SER A 79 -23.18 8.48 -8.08
C SER A 79 -23.39 8.57 -6.55
N PRO A 80 -23.68 9.75 -5.97
CA PRO A 80 -24.03 9.94 -4.56
C PRO A 80 -25.15 9.02 -4.07
N ALA A 81 -26.11 8.70 -4.95
CA ALA A 81 -27.17 7.75 -4.65
C ALA A 81 -26.61 6.32 -4.47
N ASP A 82 -25.65 5.93 -5.32
CA ASP A 82 -25.03 4.60 -5.27
C ASP A 82 -24.10 4.44 -4.05
N VAL A 83 -23.64 5.54 -3.41
CA VAL A 83 -22.75 5.50 -2.22
C VAL A 83 -23.42 4.84 -1.00
N PHE A 84 -24.75 4.75 -0.97
CA PHE A 84 -25.51 4.07 0.08
C PHE A 84 -26.22 2.79 -0.40
N ASP A 85 -25.98 2.38 -1.64
CA ASP A 85 -26.44 1.08 -2.10
C ASP A 85 -25.57 -0.05 -1.49
N SER A 86 -26.12 -1.26 -1.46
CA SER A 86 -25.48 -2.47 -0.93
C SER A 86 -24.05 -2.71 -1.44
N TYR A 87 -23.71 -2.19 -2.63
CA TYR A 87 -22.39 -2.29 -3.25
C TYR A 87 -21.38 -1.27 -2.75
N ALA A 88 -21.78 -0.03 -2.48
CA ALA A 88 -20.89 0.94 -1.86
C ALA A 88 -20.71 0.67 -0.36
N ASP A 89 -21.71 0.06 0.28
CA ASP A 89 -21.58 -0.43 1.65
C ASP A 89 -20.46 -1.49 1.75
N SER A 90 -20.33 -2.39 0.77
CA SER A 90 -19.21 -3.37 0.78
C SER A 90 -17.84 -2.70 0.62
N LEU A 91 -17.74 -1.65 -0.18
CA LEU A 91 -16.53 -0.83 -0.28
C LEU A 91 -16.24 -0.10 1.03
N LEU A 92 -17.25 0.57 1.60
CA LEU A 92 -17.09 1.29 2.86
C LEU A 92 -16.73 0.34 4.01
N ARG A 93 -17.25 -0.89 4.00
CA ARG A 93 -16.83 -1.95 4.92
C ARG A 93 -15.36 -2.32 4.71
N GLN A 94 -14.89 -2.49 3.48
CA GLN A 94 -13.45 -2.73 3.19
C GLN A 94 -12.56 -1.56 3.61
N LEU A 95 -13.07 -0.33 3.51
CA LEU A 95 -12.40 0.87 4.01
C LEU A 95 -12.41 0.94 5.54
N ALA A 96 -13.43 0.38 6.20
CA ALA A 96 -13.57 0.33 7.65
C ALA A 96 -12.87 -0.89 8.28
N GLU A 97 -12.47 -1.89 7.48
CA GLU A 97 -11.72 -3.03 7.97
C GLU A 97 -10.44 -2.56 8.68
N PRO A 98 -10.20 -3.03 9.92
CA PRO A 98 -9.02 -2.62 10.66
C PRO A 98 -7.76 -3.12 9.96
N GLY A 99 -6.77 -2.24 9.83
CA GLY A 99 -5.47 -2.55 9.26
C GLY A 99 -4.85 -1.33 8.58
N ALA A 100 -3.53 -1.22 8.66
CA ALA A 100 -2.79 -0.23 7.89
C ALA A 100 -2.70 -0.69 6.43
N LEU A 101 -3.01 0.22 5.51
CA LEU A 101 -2.68 0.05 4.09
C LEU A 101 -1.47 0.91 3.81
N ASP A 102 -0.39 0.31 3.33
CA ASP A 102 0.81 1.08 3.03
C ASP A 102 0.64 1.80 1.69
N TYR A 103 0.06 1.12 0.70
CA TYR A 103 -0.14 1.69 -0.63
C TYR A 103 -1.38 1.19 -1.39
N VAL A 104 -1.72 1.92 -2.45
CA VAL A 104 -2.75 1.56 -3.43
C VAL A 104 -2.21 1.73 -4.85
N VAL A 105 -2.64 0.86 -5.77
CA VAL A 105 -2.29 0.95 -7.19
C VAL A 105 -3.39 1.65 -7.97
N VAL A 106 -3.02 2.73 -8.66
CA VAL A 106 -3.88 3.52 -9.55
C VAL A 106 -3.49 3.23 -10.99
N ALA A 107 -4.26 2.34 -11.62
CA ALA A 107 -4.13 2.07 -13.05
C ALA A 107 -4.85 3.14 -13.88
N LEU A 108 -4.09 3.90 -14.66
CA LEU A 108 -4.62 4.99 -15.51
C LEU A 108 -5.28 4.47 -16.80
N GLY A 109 -4.97 3.24 -17.21
CA GLY A 109 -5.41 2.67 -18.48
C GLY A 109 -5.10 3.60 -19.66
N LEU A 110 -6.08 3.79 -20.55
CA LEU A 110 -6.00 4.68 -21.71
C LEU A 110 -6.32 6.16 -21.39
N GLY A 111 -6.18 6.59 -20.14
CA GLY A 111 -6.41 7.97 -19.72
C GLY A 111 -7.88 8.34 -19.45
N ARG A 112 -8.76 7.35 -19.33
CA ARG A 112 -10.19 7.52 -18.96
C ARG A 112 -10.61 6.63 -17.80
N SER A 113 -9.65 6.31 -16.94
CA SER A 113 -9.88 5.41 -15.81
C SER A 113 -10.14 6.18 -14.53
N TRP A 114 -9.54 7.34 -14.34
CA TRP A 114 -9.66 8.08 -13.07
C TRP A 114 -10.07 9.51 -13.32
N LEU A 115 -11.05 9.98 -12.55
CA LEU A 115 -11.40 11.39 -12.45
C LEU A 115 -10.59 12.05 -11.32
N THR A 116 -10.27 13.33 -11.48
CA THR A 116 -9.54 14.14 -10.49
C THR A 116 -10.22 14.18 -9.12
N THR A 117 -11.53 14.39 -9.12
CA THR A 117 -12.43 14.30 -7.96
C THR A 117 -12.33 12.97 -7.22
N ARG A 118 -12.34 11.85 -7.97
CA ARG A 118 -12.29 10.49 -7.41
C ARG A 118 -10.92 10.19 -6.85
N LEU A 119 -9.85 10.49 -7.58
CA LEU A 119 -8.50 10.31 -7.05
C LEU A 119 -8.27 11.15 -5.79
N PHE A 120 -8.75 12.38 -5.77
CA PHE A 120 -8.68 13.26 -4.59
C PHE A 120 -9.44 12.68 -3.39
N LEU A 121 -10.67 12.24 -3.60
CA LEU A 121 -11.51 11.63 -2.57
C LEU A 121 -10.85 10.37 -2.00
N PHE A 122 -10.35 9.50 -2.88
CA PHE A 122 -9.67 8.26 -2.50
C PHE A 122 -8.41 8.51 -1.70
N ALA A 123 -7.53 9.41 -2.18
CA ALA A 123 -6.31 9.77 -1.47
C ALA A 123 -6.61 10.29 -0.06
N ASN A 124 -7.65 11.12 0.11
CA ASN A 124 -8.05 11.65 1.42
C ASN A 124 -8.67 10.59 2.34
N LEU A 125 -9.69 9.87 1.85
CA LEU A 125 -10.40 8.91 2.66
C LEU A 125 -9.53 7.72 3.04
N LEU A 126 -8.76 7.15 2.11
CA LEU A 126 -7.86 6.03 2.43
C LEU A 126 -6.73 6.45 3.37
N ALA A 127 -6.15 7.64 3.18
CA ALA A 127 -5.13 8.15 4.10
C ALA A 127 -5.68 8.25 5.53
N ARG A 128 -6.91 8.74 5.67
CA ARG A 128 -7.55 8.92 6.98
C ARG A 128 -8.06 7.61 7.59
N MET A 129 -8.77 6.79 6.82
CA MET A 129 -9.42 5.57 7.29
C MET A 129 -8.42 4.44 7.51
N ARG A 130 -7.41 4.33 6.65
CA ARG A 130 -6.52 3.16 6.57
C ARG A 130 -5.05 3.51 6.70
N GLY A 131 -4.71 4.78 6.91
CA GLY A 131 -3.32 5.22 7.02
C GLY A 131 -2.55 5.11 5.71
N LEU A 132 -3.22 5.16 4.55
CA LEU A 132 -2.59 5.09 3.23
C LEU A 132 -1.41 6.06 3.12
N GLN A 133 -0.22 5.53 2.87
CA GLN A 133 1.00 6.31 2.81
C GLN A 133 1.37 6.66 1.37
N ALA A 134 1.22 5.72 0.44
CA ALA A 134 1.66 5.86 -0.94
C ALA A 134 0.59 5.51 -1.99
N VAL A 135 0.69 6.14 -3.14
CA VAL A 135 -0.09 5.85 -4.35
C VAL A 135 0.88 5.47 -5.45
N VAL A 136 0.73 4.26 -5.97
CA VAL A 136 1.52 3.73 -7.09
C VAL A 136 0.74 4.00 -8.37
N PHE A 137 1.34 4.73 -9.30
CA PHE A 137 0.74 4.98 -10.61
C PHE A 137 1.28 3.99 -11.63
N VAL A 138 0.37 3.34 -12.36
CA VAL A 138 0.72 2.44 -13.47
C VAL A 138 -0.06 2.81 -14.72
N HIS A 139 0.59 2.70 -15.87
CA HIS A 139 -0.05 2.76 -17.17
C HIS A 139 -0.51 1.35 -17.55
N GLY A 140 -1.81 1.19 -17.78
CA GLY A 140 -2.38 -0.07 -18.24
C GLY A 140 -2.35 -0.12 -19.76
N THR A 141 -1.75 -1.16 -20.33
CA THR A 141 -1.83 -1.44 -21.76
C THR A 141 -3.11 -2.23 -22.09
N ALA A 142 -3.48 -2.29 -23.37
CA ALA A 142 -4.60 -3.11 -23.84
C ALA A 142 -4.40 -4.62 -23.56
N THR A 143 -3.15 -5.06 -23.40
CA THR A 143 -2.77 -6.45 -23.08
C THR A 143 -2.89 -6.78 -21.59
N GLY A 144 -3.17 -5.78 -20.74
CA GLY A 144 -3.26 -5.94 -19.29
C GLY A 144 -1.93 -5.73 -18.57
N ASP A 145 -0.85 -5.41 -19.29
CA ASP A 145 0.45 -5.10 -18.69
C ASP A 145 0.37 -3.76 -17.93
N ARG A 146 0.98 -3.72 -16.75
CA ARG A 146 0.99 -2.55 -15.86
C ARG A 146 2.36 -1.90 -15.86
N THR A 147 2.64 -0.99 -16.80
CA THR A 147 3.91 -0.27 -16.84
C THR A 147 3.99 0.70 -15.66
N PHE A 148 5.05 0.56 -14.84
CA PHE A 148 5.26 1.42 -13.68
C PHE A 148 5.57 2.87 -14.10
N LEU A 149 4.85 3.84 -13.53
CA LEU A 149 5.09 5.27 -13.76
C LEU A 149 5.83 5.93 -12.60
N GLY A 150 5.52 5.50 -11.38
CA GLY A 150 6.12 6.04 -10.15
C GLY A 150 5.22 5.88 -8.93
N VAL A 151 5.75 6.28 -7.78
CA VAL A 151 5.10 6.29 -6.48
C VAL A 151 5.08 7.72 -5.95
N ALA A 152 3.97 8.14 -5.38
CA ALA A 152 3.88 9.42 -4.69
C ALA A 152 3.19 9.25 -3.33
N PRO A 153 3.56 10.02 -2.30
CA PRO A 153 2.83 10.01 -1.04
C PRO A 153 1.37 10.44 -1.25
N ALA A 154 0.42 9.77 -0.59
CA ALA A 154 -1.01 10.07 -0.72
C ALA A 154 -1.35 11.54 -0.38
N SER A 155 -0.64 12.10 0.61
CA SER A 155 -0.76 13.51 0.99
C SER A 155 -0.31 14.46 -0.12
N ILE A 156 0.75 14.12 -0.85
CA ILE A 156 1.22 14.93 -1.98
C ILE A 156 0.23 14.86 -3.15
N VAL A 157 -0.31 13.66 -3.45
CA VAL A 157 -1.35 13.51 -4.49
C VAL A 157 -2.55 14.42 -4.19
N ARG A 158 -3.04 14.41 -2.93
CA ARG A 158 -4.09 15.33 -2.48
C ARG A 158 -3.72 16.79 -2.77
N TRP A 159 -2.57 17.24 -2.25
CA TRP A 159 -2.23 18.66 -2.30
C TRP A 159 -1.98 19.15 -3.73
N ARG A 160 -1.38 18.32 -4.58
CA ARG A 160 -1.18 18.66 -5.99
C ARG A 160 -2.51 18.77 -6.73
N LEU A 161 -3.45 17.86 -6.48
CA LEU A 161 -4.80 17.95 -7.03
C LEU A 161 -5.53 19.21 -6.52
N ALA A 162 -5.47 19.52 -5.22
CA ALA A 162 -6.08 20.74 -4.68
C ALA A 162 -5.46 22.04 -5.24
N GLN A 163 -4.16 22.05 -5.52
CA GLN A 163 -3.50 23.21 -6.13
C GLN A 163 -3.99 23.46 -7.56
N LEU A 164 -4.22 22.39 -8.32
CA LEU A 164 -4.67 22.48 -9.71
C LEU A 164 -6.20 22.65 -9.83
N TYR A 165 -6.95 22.09 -8.88
CA TYR A 165 -8.42 22.09 -8.81
C TYR A 165 -8.86 22.56 -7.41
N PRO A 166 -8.79 23.86 -7.11
CA PRO A 166 -9.07 24.41 -5.77
C PRO A 166 -10.47 24.07 -5.25
N GLU A 167 -11.42 23.88 -6.14
CA GLU A 167 -12.78 23.47 -5.80
C GLU A 167 -12.84 22.13 -5.07
N LEU A 168 -11.89 21.22 -5.28
CA LEU A 168 -11.85 19.95 -4.57
C LEU A 168 -11.64 20.17 -3.07
N GLU A 169 -10.72 21.04 -2.69
CA GLU A 169 -10.47 21.34 -1.28
C GLU A 169 -11.63 22.14 -0.67
N VAL A 170 -12.23 23.07 -1.43
CA VAL A 170 -13.43 23.80 -0.98
C VAL A 170 -14.59 22.85 -0.70
N GLN A 171 -14.88 21.93 -1.62
CA GLN A 171 -15.96 20.96 -1.45
C GLN A 171 -15.65 19.96 -0.34
N TRP A 172 -14.40 19.56 -0.18
CA TRP A 172 -13.98 18.71 0.94
C TRP A 172 -14.20 19.38 2.31
N ALA A 173 -13.85 20.67 2.43
CA ALA A 173 -14.07 21.43 3.65
C ALA A 173 -15.58 21.60 3.95
N GLN A 174 -16.39 21.85 2.92
CA GLN A 174 -17.86 21.95 3.06
C GLN A 174 -18.48 20.61 3.45
N ALA A 175 -18.11 19.52 2.79
CA ALA A 175 -18.59 18.17 3.12
C ALA A 175 -18.21 17.76 4.55
N SER A 176 -16.99 18.12 4.98
CA SER A 176 -16.51 17.89 6.34
C SER A 176 -17.34 18.68 7.37
N SER A 177 -17.60 19.97 7.13
CA SER A 177 -18.36 20.79 8.07
C SER A 177 -19.82 20.33 8.18
N GLN A 178 -20.43 19.88 7.09
CA GLN A 178 -21.78 19.32 7.09
C GLN A 178 -21.86 17.97 7.79
N THR A 179 -20.82 17.14 7.65
CA THR A 179 -20.77 15.81 8.27
C THR A 179 -20.50 15.91 9.77
N PHE A 180 -19.66 16.85 10.21
CA PHE A 180 -19.22 16.95 11.60
C PHE A 180 -19.95 18.04 12.41
N GLY A 181 -20.56 19.02 11.75
CA GLY A 181 -21.26 20.14 12.39
C GLY A 181 -22.44 19.72 13.28
N PRO A 182 -23.34 18.82 12.85
CA PRO A 182 -24.48 18.39 13.66
C PRO A 182 -24.11 17.63 14.94
N LEU A 183 -22.86 17.15 15.06
CA LEU A 183 -22.41 16.34 16.21
C LEU A 183 -22.28 17.16 17.50
N PHE A 184 -22.34 18.49 17.42
CA PHE A 184 -22.35 19.35 18.61
C PHE A 184 -23.71 19.38 19.32
N ASP A 185 -24.79 18.91 18.68
CA ASP A 185 -26.17 19.01 19.20
C ASP A 185 -26.83 17.64 19.48
N GLY A 186 -26.15 16.51 19.21
CA GLY A 186 -26.73 15.15 19.29
C GLY A 186 -26.03 14.17 20.26
N PRO A 187 -26.56 12.93 20.43
CA PRO A 187 -25.90 11.89 21.21
C PRO A 187 -24.52 11.59 20.63
N GLN A 188 -23.50 11.62 21.48
CA GLN A 188 -22.09 11.49 21.08
C GLN A 188 -21.79 10.06 20.62
N GLN A 189 -21.91 9.81 19.31
CA GLN A 189 -21.25 8.68 18.70
C GLN A 189 -19.75 9.00 18.53
N PRO A 190 -18.86 8.01 18.69
CA PRO A 190 -17.44 8.22 18.45
C PRO A 190 -17.21 8.57 16.99
N LEU A 191 -16.85 9.82 16.73
CA LEU A 191 -16.52 10.31 15.39
C LEU A 191 -15.23 9.69 14.84
N ILE A 192 -14.25 9.49 15.73
CA ILE A 192 -12.95 8.93 15.40
C ILE A 192 -12.82 7.61 16.14
N VAL A 193 -12.64 6.52 15.39
CA VAL A 193 -12.59 5.15 15.92
C VAL A 193 -11.18 4.58 15.99
N SER A 194 -10.16 5.30 15.49
CA SER A 194 -8.76 4.86 15.54
C SER A 194 -7.79 6.00 15.85
N ASN A 195 -6.57 5.63 16.29
CA ASN A 195 -5.46 6.56 16.49
C ASN A 195 -4.88 7.12 15.16
N THR A 196 -5.27 6.55 14.02
CA THR A 196 -4.92 7.07 12.69
C THR A 196 -5.91 8.11 12.17
N GLY A 197 -6.98 8.39 12.93
CA GLY A 197 -8.01 9.35 12.54
C GLY A 197 -9.16 8.74 11.72
N ALA A 198 -9.27 7.41 11.68
CA ALA A 198 -10.34 6.72 10.97
C ALA A 198 -11.70 7.16 11.53
N LEU A 199 -12.63 7.44 10.63
CA LEU A 199 -14.00 7.80 10.95
C LEU A 199 -14.82 6.53 11.18
N GLU A 200 -15.95 6.64 11.89
CA GLU A 200 -16.93 5.55 11.83
C GLU A 200 -17.49 5.45 10.39
N GLN A 201 -17.85 4.24 9.99
CA GLN A 201 -18.14 3.88 8.59
C GLN A 201 -19.24 4.74 7.98
N TRP A 202 -20.34 4.96 8.70
CA TRP A 202 -21.44 5.79 8.23
C TRP A 202 -21.01 7.24 8.04
N GLN A 203 -20.19 7.80 8.94
CA GLN A 203 -19.65 9.16 8.73
C GLN A 203 -18.70 9.25 7.54
N ALA A 204 -17.87 8.23 7.29
CA ALA A 204 -17.00 8.18 6.12
C ALA A 204 -17.82 8.16 4.82
N GLY A 205 -18.87 7.33 4.76
CA GLY A 205 -19.81 7.29 3.64
C GLY A 205 -20.57 8.60 3.45
N ASN A 206 -21.01 9.22 4.56
CA ASN A 206 -21.68 10.52 4.53
C ASN A 206 -20.77 11.63 3.98
N LEU A 207 -19.51 11.67 4.44
CA LEU A 207 -18.51 12.61 3.95
C LEU A 207 -18.26 12.45 2.44
N ALA A 208 -18.08 11.20 1.98
CA ALA A 208 -17.88 10.90 0.57
C ALA A 208 -19.08 11.36 -0.29
N ARG A 209 -20.30 11.08 0.18
CA ARG A 209 -21.52 11.49 -0.50
C ARG A 209 -21.64 13.00 -0.59
N MET A 210 -21.48 13.72 0.52
CA MET A 210 -21.61 15.19 0.53
C MET A 210 -20.54 15.86 -0.34
N PHE A 211 -19.33 15.30 -0.38
CA PHE A 211 -18.28 15.75 -1.29
C PHE A 211 -18.69 15.59 -2.77
N LEU A 212 -19.19 14.41 -3.15
CA LEU A 212 -19.60 14.15 -4.53
C LEU A 212 -20.85 14.96 -4.92
N ASP A 213 -21.82 15.10 -4.02
CA ASP A 213 -23.04 15.88 -4.24
C ASP A 213 -22.74 17.35 -4.55
N GLY A 214 -21.75 17.94 -3.87
CA GLY A 214 -21.28 19.31 -4.14
C GLY A 214 -20.58 19.48 -5.51
N LEU A 215 -20.21 18.39 -6.17
CA LEU A 215 -19.50 18.37 -7.45
C LEU A 215 -20.31 17.77 -8.60
N GLN A 216 -21.47 17.18 -8.32
CA GLN A 216 -22.32 16.54 -9.31
C GLN A 216 -23.61 17.30 -9.58
N ARG A 217 -24.16 17.12 -10.79
CA ARG A 217 -25.44 17.68 -11.21
C ARG A 217 -26.21 16.68 -12.05
N HIS A 218 -27.50 16.57 -11.77
CA HIS A 218 -28.46 15.82 -12.57
C HIS A 218 -29.10 16.79 -13.56
N ASN A 219 -28.65 16.77 -14.81
CA ASN A 219 -29.15 17.67 -15.85
C ASN A 219 -29.18 16.93 -17.19
N ALA A 220 -30.27 17.10 -17.96
CA ALA A 220 -30.39 16.55 -19.31
C ALA A 220 -29.24 16.96 -20.27
N VAL A 221 -28.63 18.12 -20.02
CA VAL A 221 -27.54 18.69 -20.81
C VAL A 221 -26.35 19.00 -19.90
N ALA A 222 -25.14 18.86 -20.44
CA ALA A 222 -23.92 19.28 -19.77
C ALA A 222 -24.07 20.72 -19.23
N PRO A 223 -23.79 20.96 -17.95
CA PRO A 223 -23.80 22.32 -17.42
C PRO A 223 -22.80 23.20 -18.20
N ASP A 224 -23.16 24.48 -18.39
CA ASP A 224 -22.28 25.44 -19.03
C ASP A 224 -20.94 25.58 -18.28
N GLY A 225 -19.85 25.63 -19.04
CA GLY A 225 -18.49 25.78 -18.54
C GLY A 225 -17.55 24.64 -18.93
N GLU A 226 -16.25 24.88 -18.81
CA GLU A 226 -15.23 23.85 -19.00
C GLU A 226 -15.26 22.89 -17.79
N GLN A 227 -14.93 21.60 -18.02
CA GLN A 227 -14.68 20.56 -16.99
C GLN A 227 -15.90 19.83 -16.39
N TRP A 228 -16.98 19.61 -17.14
CA TRP A 228 -18.01 18.64 -16.77
C TRP A 228 -17.83 17.32 -17.53
N VAL A 229 -17.81 16.22 -16.81
CA VAL A 229 -17.72 14.87 -17.36
C VAL A 229 -18.99 14.10 -17.04
N GLU A 230 -19.57 13.46 -18.05
CA GLU A 230 -20.67 12.52 -17.86
C GLU A 230 -20.13 11.25 -17.19
N VAL A 231 -20.59 10.98 -15.95
CA VAL A 231 -20.11 9.83 -15.15
C VAL A 231 -21.05 8.63 -15.30
N ARG A 232 -22.34 8.90 -15.52
CA ARG A 232 -23.37 7.88 -15.74
C ARG A 232 -24.25 8.33 -16.88
N SER A 233 -24.27 7.52 -17.94
CA SER A 233 -25.15 7.78 -19.07
C SER A 233 -26.56 7.36 -18.76
N GLY A 234 -27.55 8.19 -19.13
CA GLY A 234 -28.97 7.90 -18.93
C GLY A 234 -29.42 6.58 -19.60
N ALA A 235 -28.65 6.07 -20.57
CA ALA A 235 -28.92 4.80 -21.25
C ALA A 235 -28.75 3.56 -20.36
N ASP A 236 -27.93 3.63 -19.29
CA ASP A 236 -27.64 2.48 -18.42
C ASP A 236 -28.66 2.32 -17.28
N LEU A 237 -29.59 3.26 -17.14
CA LEU A 237 -30.64 3.22 -16.14
C LEU A 237 -31.95 2.71 -16.76
N GLN A 238 -32.53 1.67 -16.16
CA GLN A 238 -33.89 1.21 -16.48
C GLN A 238 -34.97 2.28 -16.18
N GLN A 239 -34.59 3.43 -15.62
CA GLN A 239 -35.42 4.61 -15.47
C GLN A 239 -34.78 5.78 -16.24
N PRO A 240 -35.59 6.61 -16.95
CA PRO A 240 -35.12 7.74 -17.74
C PRO A 240 -34.72 8.90 -16.82
N ASN A 241 -33.67 8.69 -16.03
CA ASN A 241 -33.10 9.74 -15.21
C ASN A 241 -32.12 10.55 -16.07
N ASP A 242 -32.08 11.86 -15.80
CA ASP A 242 -31.11 12.75 -16.40
C ASP A 242 -29.67 12.25 -16.14
N PRO A 243 -28.76 12.37 -17.11
CA PRO A 243 -27.37 11.98 -16.94
C PRO A 243 -26.74 12.75 -15.77
N VAL A 244 -25.78 12.09 -15.13
CA VAL A 244 -25.04 12.66 -14.01
C VAL A 244 -23.75 13.26 -14.53
N TRP A 245 -23.61 14.57 -14.36
CA TRP A 245 -22.42 15.32 -14.71
C TRP A 245 -21.61 15.59 -13.45
N GLU A 246 -20.31 15.33 -13.50
CA GLU A 246 -19.37 15.63 -12.41
C GLU A 246 -18.37 16.68 -12.86
N ARG A 247 -18.13 17.69 -12.03
CA ARG A 247 -17.12 18.71 -12.30
C ARG A 247 -15.74 18.13 -12.02
N ALA A 248 -15.11 17.59 -13.05
CA ALA A 248 -13.87 16.84 -12.96
C ALA A 248 -13.12 16.86 -14.30
N ALA A 249 -11.88 16.36 -14.28
CA ALA A 249 -11.14 16.01 -15.48
C ALA A 249 -10.74 14.54 -15.42
N TRP A 250 -10.67 13.89 -16.58
CA TRP A 250 -10.00 12.60 -16.69
C TRP A 250 -8.50 12.77 -16.49
N ILE A 251 -7.89 11.82 -15.79
CA ILE A 251 -6.46 11.78 -15.54
C ILE A 251 -5.83 10.79 -16.52
N ASP A 252 -4.89 11.29 -17.31
CA ASP A 252 -4.00 10.48 -18.13
C ASP A 252 -2.55 10.42 -17.60
N VAL A 253 -1.69 9.72 -18.33
CA VAL A 253 -0.27 9.59 -17.98
C VAL A 253 0.42 10.95 -17.99
N GLY A 254 0.14 11.80 -18.99
CA GLY A 254 0.70 13.14 -19.10
C GLY A 254 0.30 14.03 -17.93
N ASP A 255 -0.94 13.93 -17.48
CA ASP A 255 -1.45 14.62 -16.30
C ASP A 255 -0.70 14.22 -15.04
N VAL A 256 -0.53 12.92 -14.79
CA VAL A 256 0.23 12.45 -13.61
C VAL A 256 1.68 12.91 -13.64
N LEU A 257 2.35 12.79 -14.79
CA LEU A 257 3.75 13.20 -14.94
C LEU A 257 3.91 14.72 -14.77
N ARG A 258 2.94 15.51 -15.21
CA ARG A 258 2.93 16.97 -15.04
C ARG A 258 2.59 17.38 -13.61
N LEU A 259 1.56 16.78 -13.04
CA LEU A 259 1.03 17.06 -11.70
C LEU A 259 2.03 16.71 -10.60
N LEU A 260 2.66 15.54 -10.71
CA LEU A 260 3.53 14.98 -9.68
C LEU A 260 5.01 15.03 -10.03
N SER A 261 5.40 15.58 -11.20
CA SER A 261 6.76 15.63 -11.75
C SER A 261 7.93 15.40 -10.78
N ALA A 262 8.14 16.32 -9.83
CA ALA A 262 9.25 16.29 -8.87
C ALA A 262 8.99 15.41 -7.63
N ASP A 263 7.73 15.10 -7.35
CA ASP A 263 7.30 14.31 -6.19
C ASP A 263 7.00 12.84 -6.55
N LEU A 264 7.11 12.48 -7.82
CA LEU A 264 6.88 11.13 -8.32
C LEU A 264 8.19 10.35 -8.27
N ASP A 265 8.35 9.52 -7.24
CA ASP A 265 9.51 8.65 -7.09
C ASP A 265 9.43 7.50 -8.10
N ARG A 266 10.47 7.36 -8.93
CA ARG A 266 10.55 6.33 -9.97
C ARG A 266 11.60 5.27 -9.66
N GLN A 267 12.14 5.29 -8.45
CA GLN A 267 13.11 4.29 -8.06
C GLN A 267 12.48 2.92 -7.97
N HIS A 268 13.20 1.96 -8.52
CA HIS A 268 12.75 0.60 -8.61
C HIS A 268 13.93 -0.36 -8.65
N ILE A 269 13.65 -1.62 -8.34
CA ILE A 269 14.52 -2.75 -8.61
C ILE A 269 13.82 -3.68 -9.58
N VAL A 270 14.58 -4.30 -10.48
CA VAL A 270 14.05 -5.30 -11.41
C VAL A 270 14.32 -6.68 -10.81
N GLU A 271 13.24 -7.42 -10.54
CA GLU A 271 13.28 -8.83 -10.20
C GLU A 271 13.55 -9.61 -11.49
N ARG A 272 14.62 -10.41 -11.49
CA ARG A 272 14.91 -11.33 -12.60
C ARG A 272 14.30 -12.68 -12.25
N ASP A 273 13.74 -13.36 -13.24
CA ASP A 273 13.13 -14.70 -13.09
C ASP A 273 14.12 -15.80 -12.66
N SER A 274 15.42 -15.50 -12.55
CA SER A 274 16.38 -16.42 -11.95
C SER A 274 16.23 -16.41 -10.43
N ASP A 275 15.87 -17.55 -9.85
CA ASP A 275 15.87 -17.85 -8.40
C ASP A 275 17.21 -17.55 -7.69
N ASP A 276 18.26 -17.18 -8.44
CA ASP A 276 19.64 -17.02 -8.00
C ASP A 276 20.07 -15.57 -7.69
N ILE A 277 19.19 -14.56 -7.73
CA ILE A 277 19.62 -13.26 -7.19
C ILE A 277 19.84 -13.41 -5.68
N ASP A 278 21.09 -13.20 -5.26
CA ASP A 278 21.45 -13.18 -3.86
C ASP A 278 20.56 -12.17 -3.11
N ARG A 279 19.83 -12.66 -2.11
CA ARG A 279 18.96 -11.83 -1.27
C ARG A 279 19.74 -10.69 -0.61
N ALA A 280 21.04 -10.88 -0.34
CA ALA A 280 21.91 -9.81 0.15
C ALA A 280 22.08 -8.69 -0.90
N GLU A 281 22.17 -9.04 -2.18
CA GLU A 281 22.21 -8.07 -3.28
C GLU A 281 20.89 -7.31 -3.39
N GLN A 282 19.73 -7.98 -3.25
CA GLN A 282 18.42 -7.32 -3.24
C GLN A 282 18.31 -6.31 -2.08
N VAL A 283 18.67 -6.71 -0.86
CA VAL A 283 18.68 -5.82 0.30
C VAL A 283 19.62 -4.64 0.07
N ALA A 284 20.84 -4.88 -0.45
CA ALA A 284 21.78 -3.81 -0.77
C ALA A 284 21.18 -2.81 -1.77
N ARG A 285 20.55 -3.30 -2.84
CA ARG A 285 19.87 -2.46 -3.84
C ARG A 285 18.72 -1.64 -3.23
N VAL A 286 17.85 -2.26 -2.42
CA VAL A 286 16.76 -1.55 -1.73
C VAL A 286 17.30 -0.48 -0.78
N THR A 287 18.33 -0.80 0.00
CA THR A 287 18.92 0.18 0.95
C THR A 287 19.60 1.35 0.25
N ALA A 288 20.15 1.13 -0.96
CA ALA A 288 20.79 2.14 -1.78
C ALA A 288 19.80 3.11 -2.47
N CYS A 289 18.53 2.72 -2.60
CA CYS A 289 17.47 3.63 -3.03
C CYS A 289 17.28 4.79 -2.02
N THR A 290 16.68 5.87 -2.50
CA THR A 290 16.13 6.97 -1.70
C THR A 290 14.61 6.82 -1.63
N GLY A 291 13.98 7.42 -0.62
CA GLY A 291 12.54 7.31 -0.39
C GLY A 291 12.18 6.25 0.65
N ASP A 292 10.90 6.21 0.99
CA ASP A 292 10.34 5.29 1.99
C ASP A 292 9.90 3.96 1.36
N PHE A 293 9.59 3.99 0.07
CA PHE A 293 9.06 2.87 -0.67
C PHE A 293 9.83 2.66 -1.96
N VAL A 294 10.12 1.40 -2.29
CA VAL A 294 10.84 1.02 -3.52
C VAL A 294 9.97 0.07 -4.33
N ALA A 295 9.73 0.40 -5.59
CA ALA A 295 8.97 -0.47 -6.48
C ALA A 295 9.82 -1.68 -6.94
N VAL A 296 9.19 -2.84 -7.02
CA VAL A 296 9.76 -4.05 -7.60
C VAL A 296 9.05 -4.28 -8.93
N LEU A 297 9.84 -4.40 -10.00
CA LEU A 297 9.33 -4.65 -11.34
C LEU A 297 9.65 -6.08 -11.78
N ARG A 298 8.71 -6.71 -12.48
CA ARG A 298 8.95 -7.94 -13.25
C ARG A 298 8.92 -7.56 -14.73
N GLY A 299 10.10 -7.50 -15.36
CA GLY A 299 10.27 -6.80 -16.63
C GLY A 299 9.99 -5.30 -16.46
N ASP A 300 9.10 -4.75 -17.29
CA ASP A 300 8.62 -3.35 -17.17
C ASP A 300 7.33 -3.24 -16.32
N GLY A 301 6.79 -4.37 -15.88
CA GLY A 301 5.55 -4.45 -15.12
C GLY A 301 5.76 -4.19 -13.63
N PHE A 302 4.92 -3.34 -13.04
CA PHE A 302 4.86 -3.21 -11.58
C PHE A 302 4.36 -4.52 -10.95
N ASP A 303 5.12 -5.05 -9.99
CA ASP A 303 4.75 -6.26 -9.24
C ASP A 303 4.33 -5.91 -7.80
N ARG A 304 5.22 -5.25 -7.04
CA ARG A 304 4.99 -4.91 -5.63
C ARG A 304 5.82 -3.73 -5.13
N LEU A 305 5.56 -3.32 -3.89
CA LEU A 305 6.27 -2.24 -3.21
C LEU A 305 6.97 -2.78 -1.95
N ILE A 306 8.21 -2.37 -1.69
CA ILE A 306 8.97 -2.72 -0.47
C ILE A 306 9.03 -1.49 0.44
N ASP A 307 8.72 -1.66 1.74
CA ASP A 307 8.99 -0.61 2.75
C ASP A 307 10.50 -0.60 3.05
N ARG A 308 11.18 0.42 2.51
CA ARG A 308 12.62 0.57 2.66
C ARG A 308 13.01 0.92 4.10
N ARG A 309 12.19 1.68 4.83
CA ARG A 309 12.50 2.06 6.21
C ARG A 309 12.59 0.81 7.07
N HIS A 310 11.65 -0.11 6.89
CA HIS A 310 11.67 -1.39 7.61
C HIS A 310 12.94 -2.19 7.30
N VAL A 311 13.33 -2.27 6.02
CA VAL A 311 14.57 -2.97 5.61
C VAL A 311 15.82 -2.31 6.19
N VAL A 312 15.93 -0.98 6.13
CA VAL A 312 17.07 -0.23 6.69
C VAL A 312 17.16 -0.42 8.21
N GLU A 313 16.03 -0.38 8.92
CA GLU A 313 15.98 -0.62 10.36
C GLU A 313 16.44 -2.05 10.72
N GLN A 314 15.98 -3.06 9.97
CA GLN A 314 16.44 -4.43 10.17
C GLN A 314 17.95 -4.55 9.98
N VAL A 315 18.49 -3.99 8.90
CA VAL A 315 19.93 -4.00 8.63
C VAL A 315 20.72 -3.27 9.72
N ALA A 316 20.24 -2.11 10.18
CA ALA A 316 20.87 -1.36 11.26
C ALA A 316 20.88 -2.14 12.58
N ARG A 317 19.77 -2.79 12.96
CA ARG A 317 19.70 -3.63 14.17
C ARG A 317 20.70 -4.78 14.11
N LEU A 318 20.84 -5.43 12.96
CA LEU A 318 21.82 -6.50 12.78
C LEU A 318 23.26 -6.01 12.85
N ALA A 319 23.55 -4.82 12.31
CA ALA A 319 24.87 -4.22 12.41
C ALA A 319 25.25 -3.92 13.88
N VAL A 320 24.31 -3.37 14.66
CA VAL A 320 24.50 -3.11 16.10
C VAL A 320 24.71 -4.40 16.89
N GLN A 321 23.90 -5.44 16.64
CA GLN A 321 24.05 -6.74 17.30
C GLN A 321 25.40 -7.40 17.00
N ARG A 322 25.90 -7.28 15.77
CA ARG A 322 27.23 -7.80 15.38
C ARG A 322 28.37 -7.02 16.02
N ALA A 323 28.23 -5.72 16.23
CA ALA A 323 29.26 -4.91 16.89
C ALA A 323 29.34 -5.19 18.40
N ALA A 324 28.30 -5.77 19.00
CA ALA A 324 28.24 -6.09 20.42
C ALA A 324 28.68 -7.52 20.77
N ALA A 325 28.88 -8.39 19.77
CA ALA A 325 29.30 -9.78 19.92
C ALA A 325 30.80 -9.94 19.70
#